data_AF-A0A2E6NPK0-F1
#
_entry.id   AF-A0A2E6NPK0-F1
#
_cell.length_a   1.000
_cell.length_b   1.000
_cell.length_c   1.000
_cell.angle_alpha   90.00
_cell.angle_beta   90.00
_cell.angle_gamma   90.00
#
_symmetry.space_group_name_H-M   'P 1'
#
loop_
_entity.id
_entity.type
_entity.pdbx_description
1 polymer ?
#
loop_
_entity_poly.entity_id
_entity_poly.type
_entity_poly.pdbx_seq_one_letter_code
_entity_poly.pdbx_strand_id
1 'polypeptide(L)'
;MICWSTIETVCPMCGYQLYVREVGGCDILGQDTDLLIRTRAPHVIRIEVHSCPDCRFSGYSSDFLEGRISELTIETYFREYIEKLGDDCGLAGPSADPPTHLQYFWSGLLSPLLGHPARETGLRMLRAYWSLRLDPAPDLDDSGLKNLEQRYLRQAIVYLRKSLRQEKNPVYLYLVGELCRRKGNWMHSQNYFNRFLARSTRPRHLHNAASRLIKRARRRDCRHMSMERLLYPTRDQSKTIDGREEEKGA
;
A
#
# COMPACT_ATOMS: atom_id res chain seq x y z
N MET A 1 18.62 1.14 -13.04
CA MET A 1 18.67 -0.34 -13.11
C MET A 1 18.16 -0.89 -11.77
N ILE A 2 17.48 -2.04 -11.73
CA ILE A 2 17.20 -2.71 -10.45
C ILE A 2 18.27 -3.77 -10.28
N CYS A 3 18.91 -3.83 -9.11
CA CYS A 3 19.71 -4.98 -8.74
C CYS A 3 18.91 -5.88 -7.81
N TRP A 4 19.00 -7.19 -8.01
CA TRP A 4 18.48 -8.16 -7.07
C TRP A 4 19.37 -9.41 -7.06
N SER A 5 19.37 -10.12 -5.94
CA SER A 5 19.89 -11.48 -5.83
C SER A 5 18.73 -12.47 -5.81
N THR A 6 19.00 -13.70 -6.25
CA THR A 6 18.05 -14.81 -6.14
C THR A 6 18.58 -15.77 -5.09
N ILE A 7 17.71 -16.18 -4.17
CA ILE A 7 18.04 -17.09 -3.06
C ILE A 7 17.12 -18.30 -3.19
N GLU A 8 17.71 -19.50 -3.15
CA GLU A 8 16.97 -20.74 -3.03
C GLU A 8 16.52 -20.94 -1.58
N THR A 9 15.24 -21.25 -1.38
CA THR A 9 14.66 -21.47 -0.05
C THR A 9 13.53 -22.51 -0.12
N VAL A 10 12.96 -22.84 1.02
CA VAL A 10 11.80 -23.72 1.15
C VAL A 10 10.60 -22.92 1.67
N CYS A 11 9.41 -23.24 1.18
CA CYS A 11 8.20 -22.65 1.69
C CYS A 11 8.02 -23.02 3.16
N PRO A 12 7.87 -22.06 4.08
CA PRO A 12 7.75 -22.34 5.50
C PRO A 12 6.43 -23.00 5.89
N MET A 13 5.46 -23.05 4.97
CA MET A 13 4.13 -23.64 5.16
C MET A 13 4.05 -25.09 4.66
N CYS A 14 4.52 -25.38 3.44
CA CYS A 14 4.40 -26.71 2.82
C CYS A 14 5.73 -27.39 2.48
N GLY A 15 6.87 -26.71 2.63
CA GLY A 15 8.20 -27.24 2.33
C GLY A 15 8.59 -27.23 0.85
N TYR A 16 7.75 -26.73 -0.05
CA TYR A 16 8.07 -26.61 -1.48
C TYR A 16 9.34 -25.78 -1.72
N GLN A 17 10.27 -26.29 -2.53
CA GLN A 17 11.50 -25.58 -2.89
C GLN A 17 11.23 -24.49 -3.92
N LEU A 18 11.63 -23.26 -3.64
CA LEU A 18 11.41 -22.11 -4.52
C LEU A 18 12.56 -21.12 -4.48
N TYR A 19 12.56 -20.21 -5.45
CA TYR A 19 13.49 -19.09 -5.51
C TYR A 19 12.79 -17.80 -5.09
N VAL A 20 13.35 -17.11 -4.11
CA VAL A 20 12.93 -15.76 -3.71
C VAL A 20 13.98 -14.74 -4.18
N ARG A 21 13.55 -13.49 -4.37
CA ARG A 21 14.42 -12.40 -4.83
C ARG A 21 14.58 -11.35 -3.73
N GLU A 22 15.81 -10.90 -3.50
CA GLU A 22 16.09 -9.77 -2.62
C GLU A 22 16.49 -8.56 -3.43
N VAL A 23 15.77 -7.45 -3.25
CA VAL A 23 15.97 -6.24 -4.05
C VAL A 23 17.01 -5.34 -3.39
N GLY A 24 18.03 -4.95 -4.14
CA GLY A 24 19.13 -4.10 -3.65
C GLY A 24 18.98 -2.60 -3.92
N GLY A 25 18.13 -2.18 -4.88
CA GLY A 25 17.89 -0.76 -5.13
C GLY A 25 17.29 -0.45 -6.51
N CYS A 26 16.87 0.81 -6.70
CA CYS A 26 16.37 1.33 -7.98
C CYS A 26 16.53 2.86 -8.08
N ASP A 27 16.53 3.39 -9.30
CA ASP A 27 16.60 4.83 -9.55
C ASP A 27 15.25 5.50 -9.25
N ILE A 28 15.26 6.44 -8.31
CA ILE A 28 14.07 7.18 -7.85
C ILE A 28 13.83 8.40 -8.74
N LEU A 29 12.61 8.53 -9.27
CA LEU A 29 12.15 9.67 -10.07
C LEU A 29 11.35 10.70 -9.27
N GLY A 30 10.76 10.28 -8.17
CA GLY A 30 9.90 11.15 -7.36
C GLY A 30 9.04 10.36 -6.39
N GLN A 31 8.03 11.01 -5.84
CA GLN A 31 7.14 10.40 -4.85
C GLN A 31 5.70 10.89 -5.05
N ASP A 32 4.71 10.04 -4.80
CA ASP A 32 3.31 10.43 -4.75
C ASP A 32 2.89 10.93 -3.36
N THR A 33 1.75 11.61 -3.26
CA THR A 33 1.29 12.13 -1.97
C THR A 33 1.01 11.06 -0.93
N ASP A 34 0.71 9.84 -1.34
CA ASP A 34 0.57 8.68 -0.47
C ASP A 34 1.90 7.97 -0.18
N LEU A 35 3.04 8.58 -0.53
CA LEU A 35 4.40 8.10 -0.30
C LEU A 35 4.86 6.96 -1.20
N LEU A 36 4.07 6.58 -2.21
CA LEU A 36 4.53 5.67 -3.27
C LEU A 36 5.72 6.30 -4.01
N ILE A 37 6.85 5.62 -4.00
CA ILE A 37 8.05 6.07 -4.71
C ILE A 37 7.88 5.78 -6.20
N ARG A 38 8.15 6.75 -7.06
CA ARG A 38 8.16 6.56 -8.52
C ARG A 38 9.58 6.23 -8.95
N THR A 39 9.72 5.26 -9.83
CA THR A 39 11.03 4.73 -10.25
C THR A 39 11.13 4.68 -11.77
N ARG A 40 12.34 4.72 -12.32
CA ARG A 40 12.57 4.67 -13.77
C ARG A 40 12.48 3.25 -14.33
N ALA A 41 12.90 2.27 -13.53
CA ALA A 41 12.87 0.86 -13.87
C ALA A 41 11.54 0.23 -13.40
N PRO A 42 11.27 -1.07 -13.66
CA PRO A 42 10.15 -1.74 -13.03
C PRO A 42 10.14 -1.50 -11.50
N HIS A 43 8.97 -1.32 -10.92
CA HIS A 43 8.91 -0.95 -9.51
C HIS A 43 9.28 -2.13 -8.61
N VAL A 44 10.11 -1.89 -7.58
CA VAL A 44 10.53 -2.90 -6.59
C VAL A 44 9.38 -3.66 -5.92
N ILE A 45 8.20 -3.05 -5.77
CA ILE A 45 6.97 -3.67 -5.25
C ILE A 45 6.61 -4.93 -6.07
N ARG A 46 6.89 -4.95 -7.37
CA ARG A 46 6.60 -6.11 -8.24
C ARG A 46 7.51 -7.32 -7.97
N ILE A 47 8.60 -7.14 -7.23
CA ILE A 47 9.67 -8.13 -7.08
C ILE A 47 9.88 -8.52 -5.62
N GLU A 48 9.54 -7.64 -4.67
CA GLU A 48 9.84 -7.82 -3.23
C GLU A 48 8.97 -8.89 -2.55
N VAL A 49 7.77 -9.17 -3.09
CA VAL A 49 6.84 -10.17 -2.56
C VAL A 49 6.89 -11.45 -3.39
N HIS A 50 6.82 -12.58 -2.71
CA HIS A 50 6.87 -13.91 -3.31
C HIS A 50 5.67 -14.72 -2.88
N SER A 51 5.23 -15.64 -3.74
CA SER A 51 4.17 -16.59 -3.44
C SER A 51 4.67 -18.01 -3.67
N CYS A 52 4.40 -18.91 -2.73
CA CYS A 52 4.60 -20.33 -2.95
C CYS A 52 3.63 -20.83 -4.03
N PRO A 53 4.11 -21.48 -5.11
CA PRO A 53 3.23 -21.97 -6.17
C PRO A 53 2.31 -23.11 -5.70
N ASP A 54 2.74 -23.88 -4.69
CA ASP A 54 2.01 -25.02 -4.14
C ASP A 54 0.89 -24.57 -3.18
N CYS A 55 1.24 -23.92 -2.05
CA CYS A 55 0.27 -23.58 -1.01
C CYS A 55 -0.20 -22.11 -1.01
N ARG A 56 0.27 -21.28 -1.95
CA ARG A 56 -0.08 -19.85 -2.08
C ARG A 56 0.31 -18.95 -0.91
N PHE A 57 1.09 -19.46 0.04
CA PHE A 57 1.75 -18.65 1.06
C PHE A 57 2.48 -17.47 0.42
N SER A 58 2.17 -16.25 0.85
CA SER A 58 2.77 -15.04 0.32
C SER A 58 3.49 -14.25 1.39
N GLY A 59 4.71 -13.80 1.10
CA GLY A 59 5.57 -13.12 2.06
C GLY A 59 6.71 -12.37 1.39
N TYR A 60 7.44 -11.60 2.19
CA TYR A 60 8.76 -11.09 1.79
C TYR A 60 9.80 -12.20 1.92
N SER A 61 10.97 -12.02 1.32
CA SER A 61 12.08 -12.99 1.41
C SER A 61 12.39 -13.39 2.86
N SER A 62 12.35 -12.44 3.81
CA SER A 62 12.54 -12.74 5.24
C SER A 62 11.50 -13.72 5.79
N ASP A 63 10.23 -13.63 5.36
CA ASP A 63 9.16 -14.53 5.80
C ASP A 63 9.42 -15.98 5.34
N PHE A 64 10.23 -16.21 4.30
CA PHE A 64 10.65 -17.54 3.85
C PHE A 64 11.95 -18.03 4.51
N LEU A 65 12.71 -17.14 5.14
CA LEU A 65 14.01 -17.45 5.77
C LEU A 65 13.90 -17.67 7.28
N GLU A 66 12.80 -17.25 7.92
CA GLU A 66 12.57 -17.35 9.36
C GLU A 66 12.23 -18.77 9.87
N GLY A 67 12.35 -19.80 9.02
CA GLY A 67 12.14 -21.20 9.39
C GLY A 67 10.68 -21.66 9.28
N ARG A 68 10.37 -22.85 9.81
CA ARG A 68 9.01 -23.44 9.70
C ARG A 68 8.01 -22.67 10.57
N ILE A 69 6.85 -22.39 9.99
CA ILE A 69 5.71 -21.81 10.70
C ILE A 69 5.03 -22.90 11.53
N SER A 70 4.49 -22.55 12.70
CA SER A 70 3.82 -23.51 13.58
C SER A 70 2.59 -24.13 12.90
N GLU A 71 2.33 -25.42 13.15
CA GLU A 71 1.17 -26.15 12.58
C GLU A 71 -0.16 -25.45 12.90
N LEU A 72 -0.32 -24.91 14.11
CA LEU A 72 -1.51 -24.16 14.50
C LEU A 72 -1.73 -22.90 13.64
N THR A 73 -0.65 -22.20 13.29
CA THR A 73 -0.69 -21.05 12.39
C THR A 73 -1.07 -21.48 10.97
N ILE A 74 -0.58 -22.64 10.51
CA ILE A 74 -0.90 -23.22 9.22
C ILE A 74 -2.40 -23.56 9.14
N GLU A 75 -2.93 -24.31 10.11
CA GLU A 75 -4.35 -24.67 10.16
C GLU A 75 -5.27 -23.45 10.19
N THR A 76 -4.90 -22.45 11.01
CA THR A 76 -5.66 -21.19 11.10
C THR A 76 -5.65 -20.46 9.77
N TYR A 77 -4.53 -20.44 9.06
CA TYR A 77 -4.44 -19.82 7.74
C TYR A 77 -5.36 -20.49 6.71
N PHE A 78 -5.31 -21.81 6.60
CA PHE A 78 -6.12 -22.55 5.64
C PHE A 78 -7.62 -22.39 5.90
N ARG A 79 -8.04 -22.58 7.16
CA ARG A 79 -9.44 -22.45 7.58
C ARG A 79 -9.99 -21.03 7.42
N GLU A 80 -9.21 -20.01 7.81
CA GLU A 80 -9.74 -18.65 7.83
C GLU A 80 -9.65 -17.93 6.49
N TYR A 81 -8.65 -18.27 5.67
CA TYR A 81 -8.29 -17.47 4.51
C TYR A 81 -8.40 -18.23 3.20
N ILE A 82 -7.82 -19.42 3.04
CA ILE A 82 -7.85 -20.12 1.74
C ILE A 82 -9.29 -20.45 1.32
N GLU A 83 -10.11 -20.96 2.25
CA GLU A 83 -11.52 -21.26 1.99
C GLU A 83 -12.34 -20.02 1.61
N LYS A 84 -12.00 -18.84 2.13
CA LYS A 84 -12.70 -17.57 1.84
C LYS A 84 -12.14 -16.84 0.62
N LEU A 85 -10.90 -17.11 0.24
CA LEU A 85 -10.21 -16.45 -0.88
C LEU A 85 -10.55 -17.11 -2.23
N GLY A 86 -10.93 -18.39 -2.24
CA GLY A 86 -11.35 -19.10 -3.44
C GLY A 86 -12.53 -18.45 -4.17
N ASP A 87 -13.48 -17.89 -3.41
CA ASP A 87 -14.70 -17.28 -3.97
C ASP A 87 -14.51 -15.81 -4.39
N ASP A 88 -13.53 -15.11 -3.81
CA ASP A 88 -13.46 -13.64 -3.83
C ASP A 88 -12.61 -13.06 -4.98
N CYS A 89 -11.78 -13.86 -5.65
CA CYS A 89 -10.76 -13.35 -6.58
C CYS A 89 -10.76 -14.02 -7.96
N GLY A 90 -11.69 -14.94 -8.25
CA GLY A 90 -11.86 -15.53 -9.60
C GLY A 90 -10.56 -16.11 -10.18
N LEU A 91 -9.70 -16.66 -9.33
CA LEU A 91 -8.34 -17.02 -9.75
C LEU A 91 -8.36 -18.21 -10.70
N ALA A 92 -7.92 -17.95 -11.93
CA ALA A 92 -7.74 -18.93 -12.97
C ALA A 92 -6.62 -19.93 -12.59
N GLY A 93 -7.02 -21.11 -12.10
CA GLY A 93 -6.23 -22.34 -12.11
C GLY A 93 -4.94 -22.38 -11.26
N PRO A 94 -4.48 -23.59 -10.89
CA PRO A 94 -3.30 -23.79 -10.04
C PRO A 94 -1.95 -23.44 -10.71
N SER A 95 -1.90 -23.04 -11.98
CA SER A 95 -0.66 -22.95 -12.76
C SER A 95 -0.06 -21.53 -12.94
N ALA A 96 -0.79 -20.46 -12.64
CA ALA A 96 -0.30 -19.10 -12.82
C ALA A 96 0.23 -18.49 -11.51
N ASP A 97 1.33 -17.74 -11.61
CA ASP A 97 1.79 -16.87 -10.52
C ASP A 97 0.69 -15.86 -10.19
N PRO A 98 0.33 -15.69 -8.91
CA PRO A 98 -0.71 -14.74 -8.52
C PRO A 98 -0.28 -13.31 -8.83
N PRO A 99 -1.19 -12.42 -9.25
CA PRO A 99 -0.85 -11.02 -9.53
C PRO A 99 -0.32 -10.32 -8.27
N THR A 100 0.65 -9.40 -8.43
CA THR A 100 1.38 -8.78 -7.31
C THR A 100 0.48 -8.19 -6.22
N HIS A 101 -0.62 -7.54 -6.60
CA HIS A 101 -1.55 -6.96 -5.62
C HIS A 101 -2.13 -8.01 -4.67
N LEU A 102 -2.36 -9.21 -5.18
CA LEU A 102 -2.92 -10.32 -4.44
C LEU A 102 -1.88 -10.96 -3.52
N GLN A 103 -0.63 -11.07 -3.98
CA GLN A 103 0.48 -11.53 -3.14
C GLN A 103 0.63 -10.66 -1.89
N TYR A 104 0.59 -9.34 -2.05
CA TYR A 104 0.62 -8.42 -0.91
C TYR A 104 -0.61 -8.50 -0.03
N PHE A 105 -1.79 -8.71 -0.63
CA PHE A 105 -3.01 -8.89 0.13
C PHE A 105 -2.93 -10.14 1.02
N TRP A 106 -2.55 -11.28 0.44
CA TRP A 106 -2.35 -12.54 1.17
C TRP A 106 -1.26 -12.42 2.24
N SER A 107 -0.12 -11.82 1.90
CA SER A 107 0.94 -11.52 2.87
C SER A 107 0.43 -10.64 4.02
N GLY A 108 -0.40 -9.65 3.72
CA GLY A 108 -1.03 -8.79 4.72
C GLY A 108 -2.00 -9.56 5.64
N LEU A 109 -2.78 -10.50 5.11
CA LEU A 109 -3.69 -11.33 5.90
C LEU A 109 -2.93 -12.28 6.83
N LEU A 110 -1.81 -12.83 6.36
CA LEU A 110 -0.91 -13.70 7.13
C LEU A 110 -0.10 -12.94 8.18
N SER A 111 0.23 -11.68 7.92
CA SER A 111 1.13 -10.87 8.74
C SER A 111 0.83 -10.94 10.25
N PRO A 112 -0.42 -10.73 10.73
CA PRO A 112 -0.74 -10.86 12.16
C PRO A 112 -0.53 -12.27 12.72
N LEU A 113 -0.76 -13.31 11.93
CA LEU A 113 -0.59 -14.71 12.34
C LEU A 113 0.89 -15.09 12.51
N LEU A 114 1.77 -14.41 11.78
CA LEU A 114 3.23 -14.49 11.93
C LEU A 114 3.77 -13.60 13.06
N GLY A 115 2.90 -12.94 13.83
CA GLY A 115 3.32 -12.06 14.92
C GLY A 115 3.82 -10.67 14.48
N HIS A 116 3.70 -10.33 13.19
CA HIS A 116 4.12 -9.01 12.71
C HIS A 116 3.24 -7.90 13.32
N PRO A 117 3.83 -6.72 13.62
CA PRO A 117 3.06 -5.62 14.21
C PRO A 117 2.06 -5.08 13.19
N ALA A 118 0.99 -4.44 13.71
CA ALA A 118 -0.09 -3.90 12.87
C ALA A 118 0.40 -2.92 11.79
N ARG A 119 1.54 -2.27 12.02
CA ARG A 119 2.22 -1.42 11.05
C ARG A 119 2.56 -2.18 9.76
N GLU A 120 3.22 -3.33 9.88
CA GLU A 120 3.65 -4.12 8.72
C GLU A 120 2.45 -4.66 7.95
N THR A 121 1.40 -5.13 8.64
CA THR A 121 0.14 -5.49 7.99
C THR A 121 -0.45 -4.32 7.20
N GLY A 122 -0.49 -3.13 7.79
CA GLY A 122 -1.00 -1.93 7.12
C GLY A 122 -0.19 -1.54 5.89
N LEU A 123 1.13 -1.68 5.95
CA LEU A 123 2.03 -1.40 4.82
C LEU A 123 1.93 -2.45 3.71
N ARG A 124 1.74 -3.73 4.04
CA ARG A 124 1.46 -4.80 3.06
C ARG A 124 0.16 -4.52 2.32
N MET A 125 -0.92 -4.16 3.03
CA MET A 125 -2.20 -3.76 2.41
C MET A 125 -2.07 -2.51 1.53
N LEU A 126 -1.22 -1.56 1.95
CA LEU A 126 -0.94 -0.37 1.15
C LEU A 126 -0.17 -0.69 -0.13
N ARG A 127 0.80 -1.61 -0.07
CA ARG A 127 1.50 -2.11 -1.25
C ARG A 127 0.59 -2.90 -2.19
N ALA A 128 -0.40 -3.64 -1.68
CA ALA A 128 -1.45 -4.24 -2.52
C ALA A 128 -2.22 -3.17 -3.31
N TYR A 129 -2.63 -2.09 -2.63
CA TYR A 129 -3.27 -0.93 -3.27
C TYR A 129 -2.36 -0.25 -4.30
N TRP A 130 -1.08 -0.05 -4.00
CA TRP A 130 -0.14 0.53 -4.96
C TRP A 130 0.10 -0.37 -6.16
N SER A 131 0.13 -1.68 -5.98
CA SER A 131 0.34 -2.64 -7.06
C SER A 131 -0.74 -2.52 -8.13
N LEU A 132 -2.01 -2.36 -7.75
CA LEU A 132 -3.11 -2.12 -8.69
C LEU A 132 -2.90 -0.87 -9.56
N ARG A 133 -2.26 0.17 -9.00
CA ARG A 133 -2.00 1.43 -9.73
C ARG A 133 -0.80 1.32 -10.67
N LEU A 134 0.17 0.47 -10.33
CA LEU A 134 1.40 0.29 -11.08
C LEU A 134 1.23 -0.71 -12.21
N ASP A 135 0.39 -1.72 -11.99
CA ASP A 135 0.19 -2.86 -12.88
C ASP A 135 -1.27 -3.34 -12.71
N PRO A 136 -2.24 -2.61 -13.28
CA PRO A 136 -3.64 -3.00 -13.18
C PRO A 136 -3.85 -4.34 -13.87
N ALA A 137 -4.52 -5.28 -13.20
CA ALA A 137 -4.79 -6.59 -13.76
C ALA A 137 -5.67 -6.44 -15.02
N PRO A 138 -5.23 -6.94 -16.18
CA PRO A 138 -5.92 -6.72 -17.45
C PRO A 138 -7.31 -7.37 -17.51
N ASP A 139 -7.53 -8.38 -16.68
CA ASP A 139 -8.77 -9.16 -16.65
C ASP A 139 -9.86 -8.54 -15.76
N LEU A 140 -9.55 -7.44 -15.06
CA LEU A 140 -10.51 -6.75 -14.21
C LEU A 140 -11.19 -5.61 -14.97
N ASP A 141 -12.52 -5.53 -14.87
CA ASP A 141 -13.26 -4.37 -15.30
C ASP A 141 -13.04 -3.17 -14.33
N ASP A 142 -13.44 -1.97 -14.77
CA ASP A 142 -13.27 -0.74 -13.98
C ASP A 142 -13.96 -0.83 -12.61
N SER A 143 -15.09 -1.56 -12.53
CA SER A 143 -15.83 -1.76 -11.29
C SER A 143 -15.07 -2.66 -10.32
N GLY A 144 -14.58 -3.81 -10.78
CA GLY A 144 -13.78 -4.76 -10.02
C GLY A 144 -12.49 -4.13 -9.52
N LEU A 145 -11.77 -3.41 -10.38
CA LEU A 145 -10.56 -2.67 -10.00
C LEU A 145 -10.86 -1.68 -8.87
N LYS A 146 -11.90 -0.85 -9.02
CA LYS A 146 -12.29 0.14 -8.00
C LYS A 146 -12.71 -0.52 -6.68
N ASN A 147 -13.40 -1.67 -6.73
CA ASN A 147 -13.80 -2.41 -5.53
C ASN A 147 -12.58 -2.93 -4.77
N LEU A 148 -11.59 -3.51 -5.48
CA LEU A 148 -10.34 -3.97 -4.86
C LEU A 148 -9.54 -2.81 -4.29
N GLU A 149 -9.41 -1.70 -5.01
CA GLU A 149 -8.76 -0.49 -4.51
C GLU A 149 -9.38 -0.03 -3.19
N GLN A 150 -10.72 0.05 -3.12
CA GLN A 150 -11.43 0.44 -1.91
C GLN A 150 -11.26 -0.56 -0.77
N ARG A 151 -11.20 -1.87 -1.08
CA ARG A 151 -10.93 -2.93 -0.10
C ARG A 151 -9.55 -2.78 0.51
N TYR A 152 -8.50 -2.70 -0.31
CA TYR A 152 -7.11 -2.58 0.16
C TYR A 152 -6.89 -1.28 0.91
N LEU A 153 -7.40 -0.16 0.38
CA LEU A 153 -7.30 1.14 1.04
C LEU A 153 -7.98 1.14 2.42
N ARG A 154 -9.15 0.52 2.53
CA ARG A 154 -9.87 0.36 3.81
C ARG A 154 -9.03 -0.43 4.81
N GLN A 155 -8.46 -1.57 4.41
CA GLN A 155 -7.67 -2.40 5.31
C GLN A 155 -6.37 -1.71 5.74
N ALA A 156 -5.66 -1.08 4.81
CA ALA A 156 -4.46 -0.28 5.11
C ALA A 156 -4.76 0.79 6.17
N ILE A 157 -5.85 1.55 6.03
CA ILE A 157 -6.27 2.55 7.01
C ILE A 157 -6.54 1.91 8.39
N VAL A 158 -7.23 0.77 8.45
CA VAL A 158 -7.55 0.10 9.73
C VAL A 158 -6.27 -0.27 10.49
N TYR A 159 -5.33 -0.94 9.83
CA TYR A 159 -4.10 -1.43 10.46
C TYR A 159 -3.12 -0.30 10.79
N LEU A 160 -2.95 0.69 9.90
CA LEU A 160 -2.12 1.86 10.20
C LEU A 160 -2.69 2.69 11.35
N ARG A 161 -4.03 2.79 11.48
CA ARG A 161 -4.66 3.42 12.65
C ARG A 161 -4.42 2.63 13.94
N LYS A 162 -4.42 1.29 13.87
CA LYS A 162 -4.06 0.43 15.02
C LYS A 162 -2.61 0.67 15.44
N SER A 163 -1.69 0.72 14.48
CA SER A 163 -0.27 1.06 14.73
C SER A 163 -0.12 2.44 15.38
N LEU A 164 -0.85 3.46 14.91
CA LEU A 164 -0.82 4.82 15.48
C LEU A 164 -1.29 4.94 16.93
N ARG A 165 -2.01 3.93 17.45
CA ARG A 165 -2.38 3.87 18.87
C ARG A 165 -1.20 3.42 19.74
N GLN A 166 -0.30 2.60 19.18
CA GLN A 166 0.89 2.06 19.85
C GLN A 166 2.10 2.99 19.67
N GLU A 167 2.33 3.45 18.44
CA GLU A 167 3.48 4.29 18.08
C GLU A 167 3.00 5.57 17.39
N LYS A 168 3.35 6.73 17.95
CA LYS A 168 2.95 8.04 17.42
C LYS A 168 3.89 8.53 16.32
N ASN A 169 4.09 7.74 15.28
CA ASN A 169 4.95 8.10 14.16
C ASN A 169 4.29 9.20 13.29
N PRO A 170 4.92 10.38 13.11
CA PRO A 170 4.34 11.48 12.35
C PRO A 170 4.14 11.15 10.86
N VAL A 171 5.00 10.34 10.26
CA VAL A 171 4.87 9.94 8.84
C VAL A 171 3.59 9.13 8.64
N TYR A 172 3.22 8.28 9.60
CA TYR A 172 1.96 7.52 9.52
C TYR A 172 0.73 8.38 9.81
N LEU A 173 0.84 9.45 10.61
CA LEU A 173 -0.26 10.42 10.73
C LEU A 173 -0.52 11.09 9.38
N TYR A 174 0.53 11.55 8.70
CA TYR A 174 0.43 12.10 7.36
C TYR A 174 -0.18 11.09 6.38
N LEU A 175 0.37 9.87 6.35
CA LEU A 175 -0.05 8.82 5.43
C LEU A 175 -1.52 8.45 5.62
N VAL A 176 -1.97 8.21 6.86
CA VAL A 176 -3.38 7.90 7.14
C VAL A 176 -4.30 9.06 6.74
N GLY A 177 -3.86 10.32 6.93
CA GLY A 177 -4.59 11.49 6.46
C GLY A 177 -4.80 11.50 4.94
N GLU A 178 -3.76 11.15 4.18
CA GLU A 178 -3.84 11.05 2.73
C GLU A 178 -4.69 9.86 2.28
N LEU A 179 -4.55 8.69 2.90
CA LEU A 179 -5.38 7.52 2.57
C LEU A 179 -6.87 7.80 2.87
N CYS A 180 -7.17 8.49 3.97
CA CYS A 180 -8.52 8.96 4.27
C CYS A 180 -9.05 9.92 3.19
N ARG A 181 -8.21 10.83 2.67
CA ARG A 181 -8.60 11.73 1.57
C ARG A 181 -8.97 10.95 0.33
N ARG A 182 -8.14 9.97 -0.06
CA ARG A 182 -8.36 9.13 -1.25
C ARG A 182 -9.62 8.28 -1.14
N LYS A 183 -9.93 7.80 0.06
CA LYS A 183 -11.18 7.09 0.34
C LYS A 183 -12.42 8.00 0.34
N GLY A 184 -12.25 9.32 0.30
CA GLY A 184 -13.33 10.29 0.42
C GLY A 184 -13.79 10.57 1.85
N ASN A 185 -13.01 10.15 2.86
CA ASN A 185 -13.27 10.46 4.26
C ASN A 185 -12.59 11.78 4.66
N TRP A 186 -13.17 12.89 4.18
CA TRP A 186 -12.60 14.24 4.24
C TRP A 186 -12.37 14.74 5.67
N MET A 187 -13.30 14.45 6.57
CA MET A 187 -13.21 14.89 7.96
C MET A 187 -12.04 14.22 8.69
N HIS A 188 -11.90 12.90 8.54
CA HIS A 188 -10.77 12.17 9.13
C HIS A 188 -9.46 12.61 8.49
N SER A 189 -9.43 12.82 7.18
CA SER A 189 -8.25 13.32 6.46
C SER A 189 -7.74 14.63 7.07
N GLN A 190 -8.62 15.63 7.21
CA GLN A 190 -8.27 16.92 7.82
C GLN A 190 -7.77 16.78 9.26
N ASN A 191 -8.44 15.95 10.07
CA ASN A 191 -8.03 15.70 11.46
C ASN A 191 -6.61 15.12 11.52
N TYR A 192 -6.30 14.10 10.72
CA TYR A 192 -4.99 13.48 10.69
C TYR A 192 -3.90 14.44 10.22
N PHE A 193 -4.16 15.24 9.17
CA PHE A 193 -3.20 16.25 8.72
C PHE A 193 -2.97 17.35 9.76
N ASN A 194 -4.02 17.87 10.41
CA ASN A 194 -3.86 18.86 11.48
C ASN A 194 -3.04 18.30 12.65
N ARG A 195 -3.27 17.05 13.04
CA ARG A 195 -2.47 16.36 14.07
C ARG A 195 -1.02 16.16 13.64
N PHE A 196 -0.76 15.91 12.36
CA PHE A 196 0.58 15.83 11.81
C PHE A 196 1.28 17.20 11.89
N LEU A 197 0.63 18.27 11.40
CA LEU A 197 1.17 19.64 11.43
C LEU A 197 1.49 20.11 12.86
N ALA A 198 0.64 19.77 13.83
CA ALA A 198 0.85 20.12 15.24
C ALA A 198 2.02 19.37 15.91
N ARG A 199 2.46 18.22 15.37
CA ARG A 199 3.46 17.35 16.00
C ARG A 199 4.80 17.31 15.28
N SER A 200 4.81 17.63 13.99
CA SER A 200 5.96 17.42 13.13
C SER A 200 6.37 18.71 12.44
N THR A 201 7.61 19.12 12.71
CA THR A 201 8.31 20.19 11.99
C THR A 201 9.18 19.66 10.85
N ARG A 202 9.38 18.33 10.78
CA ARG A 202 10.18 17.65 9.76
C ARG A 202 9.59 16.31 9.35
N PRO A 203 9.67 15.95 8.06
CA PRO A 203 10.32 16.71 6.99
C PRO A 203 9.45 17.86 6.44
N ARG A 204 10.08 19.00 6.09
CA ARG A 204 9.38 20.24 5.65
C ARG A 204 8.49 20.02 4.42
N HIS A 205 8.91 19.16 3.49
CA HIS A 205 8.11 18.89 2.28
C HIS A 205 6.78 18.21 2.62
N LEU A 206 6.74 17.27 3.57
CA LEU A 206 5.49 16.67 4.04
C LEU A 206 4.62 17.66 4.81
N HIS A 207 5.23 18.56 5.59
CA HIS A 207 4.52 19.64 6.27
C HIS A 207 3.80 20.55 5.26
N ASN A 208 4.50 20.98 4.21
CA ASN A 208 3.92 21.77 3.13
C ASN A 208 2.85 20.99 2.35
N ALA A 209 3.08 19.70 2.12
CA ALA A 209 2.12 18.84 1.43
C ALA A 209 0.82 18.71 2.23
N ALA A 210 0.90 18.43 3.53
CA ALA A 210 -0.26 18.30 4.42
C ALA A 210 -1.12 19.57 4.42
N SER A 211 -0.50 20.76 4.53
CA SER A 211 -1.22 22.05 4.46
C SER A 211 -2.00 22.22 3.15
N ARG A 212 -1.43 21.80 2.02
CA ARG A 212 -2.11 21.85 0.71
C ARG A 212 -3.18 20.77 0.57
N LEU A 213 -2.94 19.57 1.10
CA LEU A 213 -3.91 18.47 1.07
C LEU A 213 -5.13 18.72 1.94
N ILE A 214 -5.01 19.48 3.04
CA ILE A 214 -6.16 19.95 3.82
C ILE A 214 -7.10 20.80 2.93
N LYS A 215 -6.55 21.76 2.18
CA LYS A 215 -7.35 22.59 1.25
C LYS A 215 -8.06 21.73 0.21
N ARG A 216 -7.38 20.72 -0.35
CA ARG A 216 -7.97 19.77 -1.32
C ARG A 216 -9.05 18.89 -0.69
N ALA A 217 -8.86 18.42 0.53
CA ALA A 217 -9.86 17.65 1.26
C ALA A 217 -11.15 18.47 1.50
N ARG A 218 -11.04 19.78 1.79
CA ARG A 218 -12.20 20.69 1.89
C ARG A 218 -12.96 20.81 0.56
N ARG A 219 -12.24 20.76 -0.56
CA ARG A 219 -12.80 20.76 -1.92
C ARG A 219 -13.27 19.37 -2.39
N ARG A 220 -13.21 18.35 -1.52
CA ARG A 220 -13.58 16.95 -1.84
C ARG A 220 -12.82 16.37 -3.04
N ASP A 221 -11.57 16.78 -3.24
CA ASP A 221 -10.71 16.23 -4.29
C ASP A 221 -10.01 14.97 -3.77
N CYS A 222 -10.29 13.80 -4.38
CA CYS A 222 -9.65 12.51 -4.08
C CYS A 222 -8.56 12.11 -5.10
N ARG A 223 -8.31 12.93 -6.14
CA ARG A 223 -7.44 12.52 -7.24
C ARG A 223 -6.04 12.16 -6.78
N HIS A 224 -5.42 11.25 -7.51
CA HIS A 224 -4.00 10.93 -7.40
C HIS A 224 -3.16 12.12 -7.82
N MET A 225 -2.04 12.31 -7.13
CA MET A 225 -1.09 13.36 -7.46
C MET A 225 0.31 13.00 -6.96
N SER A 226 1.29 13.40 -7.76
CA SER A 226 2.69 13.40 -7.37
C SER A 226 2.95 14.51 -6.35
N MET A 227 3.92 14.30 -5.45
CA MET A 227 4.37 15.29 -4.48
C MET A 227 4.88 16.56 -5.17
N GLU A 228 5.57 16.43 -6.31
CA GLU A 228 6.13 17.54 -7.07
C GLU A 228 5.02 18.44 -7.62
N ARG A 229 4.01 17.85 -8.27
CA ARG A 229 2.81 18.59 -8.73
C ARG A 229 2.07 19.29 -7.59
N LEU A 230 2.02 18.68 -6.40
CA LEU A 230 1.38 19.29 -5.25
C LEU A 230 2.16 20.49 -4.72
N LEU A 231 3.49 20.38 -4.61
CA LEU A 231 4.36 21.37 -3.98
C LEU A 231 4.82 22.48 -4.94
N TYR A 232 5.01 22.16 -6.21
CA TYR A 232 5.53 23.05 -7.26
C TYR A 232 4.56 23.12 -8.45
N PRO A 233 3.36 23.70 -8.27
CA PRO A 233 2.41 23.86 -9.36
C PRO A 233 3.01 24.76 -10.45
N THR A 234 2.81 24.40 -11.72
CA THR A 234 3.14 25.27 -12.84
C THR A 234 2.22 26.51 -12.83
N ARG A 235 2.65 27.61 -13.46
CA ARG A 235 1.87 28.88 -13.50
C ARG A 235 0.40 28.67 -13.92
N ASP A 236 0.15 27.77 -14.86
CA ASP A 236 -1.21 27.46 -15.33
C ASP A 236 -2.05 26.71 -14.28
N GLN A 237 -1.41 25.87 -13.46
CA GLN A 237 -2.09 25.13 -12.38
C GLN A 237 -2.40 26.01 -11.16
N SER A 238 -1.60 27.05 -10.91
CA SER A 238 -1.84 27.98 -9.81
C SER A 238 -3.16 28.75 -9.99
N LYS A 239 -3.46 29.20 -11.22
CA LYS A 239 -4.70 29.93 -11.53
C LYS A 239 -5.97 29.11 -11.26
N THR A 240 -5.95 27.81 -11.54
CA THR A 240 -7.10 26.91 -11.29
C THR A 240 -7.29 26.61 -9.80
N ILE A 241 -6.22 26.70 -9.01
CA ILE A 241 -6.28 26.46 -7.55
C ILE A 241 -6.84 27.68 -6.84
N ASP A 242 -6.48 28.89 -7.26
CA ASP A 242 -6.89 30.12 -6.57
C ASP A 242 -8.24 30.67 -7.09
N GLY A 243 -8.54 30.56 -8.40
CA GLY A 243 -9.77 31.11 -8.98
C GLY A 243 -11.09 30.48 -8.50
N ARG A 244 -11.07 29.28 -7.88
CA ARG A 244 -12.28 28.66 -7.29
C ARG A 244 -12.62 29.18 -5.88
N GLU A 245 -11.74 29.94 -5.23
CA GLU A 245 -12.03 30.56 -3.94
C GLU A 245 -12.77 31.90 -4.08
N GLU A 246 -12.63 32.60 -5.20
CA GLU A 246 -13.28 33.90 -5.44
C GLU A 246 -14.76 33.77 -5.88
N GLU A 247 -15.14 32.73 -6.62
CA GLU A 247 -16.52 32.56 -7.11
C GLU A 247 -17.55 32.11 -6.05
N LYS A 248 -17.15 31.88 -4.79
CA LYS A 248 -18.06 31.51 -3.69
C LYS A 248 -18.27 32.62 -2.65
N GLY A 249 -17.74 33.81 -2.92
CA GLY A 249 -17.85 34.98 -2.04
C GLY A 249 -18.72 36.12 -2.59
N ALA A 250 -19.48 35.88 -3.66
CA ALA A 250 -20.41 36.83 -4.26
C ALA A 250 -21.86 36.33 -4.10
#